data_AF-A0A9W4RKC0-F1
#
_entry.id   AF-A0A9W4RKC0-F1
#
_cell.length_a   1.000
_cell.length_b   1.000
_cell.length_c   1.000
_cell.angle_alpha   90.00
_cell.angle_beta   90.00
_cell.angle_gamma   90.00
#
_symmetry.space_group_name_H-M   'P 1'
#
loop_
_entity.id
_entity.type
_entity.pdbx_description
1 polymer ?
#
loop_
_entity_poly.entity_id
_entity_poly.type
_entity_poly.pdbx_seq_one_letter_code
_entity_poly.pdbx_strand_id
1 'polypeptide(L)'
;MGHSSSDVGRRNPSSSNNPDASVSDSPRTKGRDVEHGTSQLHHGIDTRAIHVGSDYIYEKKVSIMNQALIDIGMGPFQWKMFAMTGFGWFVDNFWMQAITIISAPVRNEFAVKRIAFLTVAKYVGLVIGSTAWPMTADYIGRKLAFNVTLLISAVSGLVGAGAPNFVAIATFCAFIGLGTGGNQPVDSAIFLEFIPATHQYLLTMQSAFWSFGQAIAALIAWPLIANFSCPSGLPAGECRYEDNLGWRYTYWAFGGLTLILFLLRLLFRVYETPKYLLGRGLDREAVEVVQKIATRNGGSTWLTLEHFEAIDAELGVTRDATVIRAPRVDTSSILRRQLESFKPEKILTLFSTPRFALSTTLVLFLWCSIGMAFPLYNSFIPIFLENKGASQGGSSLSTTYRNYAIQAVCGIPASILGGFTVDMRRIGRKGTGTFACIGTGVFLFLFTRATTPAGVTGFTCAIAFFQNLVYGLLYSYTPELFPAPVRGSANGLVALFNRMSGLMAPIIAAYVGIDTDLPVWISAALFVMAGFVFLLLPYETRGRAAA
;
A
#
# COMPACT_ATOMS: atom_id res chain seq x y z
N MET A 1 -68.52 -5.44 -74.23
CA MET A 1 -68.84 -6.02 -72.91
C MET A 1 -67.90 -7.21 -72.73
N GLY A 2 -66.91 -7.31 -71.87
CA GLY A 2 -66.43 -6.53 -70.73
C GLY A 2 -65.78 -7.53 -69.77
N HIS A 3 -64.45 -7.46 -69.59
CA HIS A 3 -63.63 -7.92 -68.43
C HIS A 3 -63.57 -9.42 -68.04
N SER A 4 -62.51 -10.01 -67.46
CA SER A 4 -61.14 -9.58 -67.06
C SER A 4 -60.37 -10.76 -66.40
N SER A 5 -59.07 -10.88 -66.71
CA SER A 5 -57.90 -11.25 -65.85
C SER A 5 -57.78 -12.64 -65.17
N SER A 6 -56.59 -13.26 -65.00
CA SER A 6 -55.18 -12.96 -65.35
C SER A 6 -54.26 -14.17 -65.05
N ASP A 7 -53.50 -14.60 -66.06
CA ASP A 7 -52.04 -14.90 -66.16
C ASP A 7 -51.14 -14.80 -64.89
N VAL A 8 -49.94 -15.43 -64.72
CA VAL A 8 -48.92 -16.17 -65.50
C VAL A 8 -47.84 -16.56 -64.44
N GLY A 9 -46.91 -17.51 -64.55
CA GLY A 9 -46.37 -18.35 -65.61
C GLY A 9 -44.99 -18.85 -65.14
N ARG A 10 -44.39 -19.72 -65.96
CA ARG A 10 -43.51 -20.83 -65.56
C ARG A 10 -42.20 -20.77 -66.38
N ARG A 11 -41.13 -21.43 -65.87
CA ARG A 11 -40.05 -22.18 -66.57
C ARG A 11 -38.72 -21.46 -66.97
N ASN A 12 -37.61 -21.98 -66.41
CA ASN A 12 -36.49 -22.79 -66.99
C ASN A 12 -35.86 -22.39 -68.36
N PRO A 13 -34.69 -22.96 -68.80
CA PRO A 13 -33.62 -23.74 -68.15
C PRO A 13 -32.15 -23.37 -68.60
N SER A 14 -31.20 -24.20 -68.18
CA SER A 14 -29.72 -24.26 -68.40
C SER A 14 -29.21 -24.76 -69.78
N SER A 15 -27.99 -24.34 -70.19
CA SER A 15 -27.00 -25.19 -70.92
C SER A 15 -25.58 -24.58 -71.11
N SER A 16 -24.54 -25.41 -70.88
CA SER A 16 -23.28 -25.66 -71.65
C SER A 16 -22.06 -24.68 -71.76
N ASN A 17 -20.87 -25.26 -71.48
CA ASN A 17 -19.55 -25.24 -72.17
C ASN A 17 -18.40 -24.22 -71.88
N ASN A 18 -17.20 -24.81 -71.66
CA ASN A 18 -15.76 -24.41 -71.50
C ASN A 18 -15.15 -23.43 -72.57
N PRO A 19 -13.81 -23.11 -72.60
CA PRO A 19 -12.77 -22.73 -71.60
C PRO A 19 -11.89 -21.49 -72.03
N ASP A 20 -10.90 -21.10 -71.20
CA ASP A 20 -9.68 -20.26 -71.44
C ASP A 20 -9.75 -18.83 -72.08
N ALA A 21 -9.32 -17.79 -71.32
CA ALA A 21 -8.29 -16.79 -71.69
C ALA A 21 -8.19 -15.59 -70.71
N SER A 22 -6.97 -15.37 -70.19
CA SER A 22 -6.29 -14.16 -69.68
C SER A 22 -7.05 -12.83 -69.47
N VAL A 23 -6.94 -12.25 -68.26
CA VAL A 23 -6.51 -10.84 -67.99
C VAL A 23 -5.99 -10.74 -66.54
N SER A 24 -4.86 -10.06 -66.36
CA SER A 24 -4.19 -9.69 -65.11
C SER A 24 -4.99 -8.69 -64.25
N ASP A 25 -5.06 -8.88 -62.92
CA ASP A 25 -5.01 -7.75 -61.97
C ASP A 25 -4.83 -8.16 -60.50
N SER A 26 -3.82 -7.54 -59.86
CA SER A 26 -3.57 -7.24 -58.43
C SER A 26 -3.88 -8.23 -57.27
N PRO A 27 -3.04 -8.27 -56.22
CA PRO A 27 -3.17 -9.23 -55.13
C PRO A 27 -4.29 -8.83 -54.15
N ARG A 28 -5.43 -9.53 -54.21
CA ARG A 28 -6.41 -9.52 -53.12
C ARG A 28 -5.83 -10.23 -51.90
N THR A 29 -5.53 -9.42 -50.89
CA THR A 29 -5.32 -9.80 -49.50
C THR A 29 -6.40 -10.78 -49.06
N LYS A 30 -6.02 -12.04 -48.84
CA LYS A 30 -6.86 -13.02 -48.16
C LYS A 30 -7.19 -12.48 -46.77
N GLY A 31 -8.46 -12.18 -46.54
CA GLY A 31 -9.00 -11.97 -45.21
C GLY A 31 -8.63 -13.17 -44.33
N ARG A 32 -7.88 -12.89 -43.26
CA ARG A 32 -7.81 -13.81 -42.13
C ARG A 32 -9.12 -13.68 -41.40
N ASP A 33 -9.85 -14.77 -41.39
CA ASP A 33 -10.96 -14.99 -40.49
C ASP A 33 -10.55 -14.61 -39.06
N VAL A 34 -11.37 -13.77 -38.44
CA VAL A 34 -11.21 -13.28 -37.08
C VAL A 34 -11.55 -14.43 -36.14
N GLU A 35 -10.55 -15.25 -35.83
CA GLU A 35 -10.63 -16.19 -34.71
C GLU A 35 -10.67 -15.43 -33.38
N HIS A 36 -11.62 -15.83 -32.54
CA HIS A 36 -11.82 -15.37 -31.18
C HIS A 36 -10.52 -15.42 -30.34
N GLY A 37 -10.08 -14.26 -29.85
CA GLY A 37 -9.75 -14.08 -28.43
C GLY A 37 -8.49 -14.75 -27.86
N THR A 38 -7.36 -14.73 -28.55
CA THR A 38 -6.05 -14.82 -27.85
C THR A 38 -5.54 -13.42 -27.52
N SER A 39 -5.58 -13.07 -26.23
CA SER A 39 -4.94 -11.86 -25.68
C SER A 39 -3.46 -11.83 -26.08
N GLN A 40 -3.05 -10.89 -26.93
CA GLN A 40 -1.64 -10.65 -27.20
C GLN A 40 -1.01 -10.01 -25.96
N LEU A 41 -0.32 -10.82 -25.16
CA LEU A 41 0.45 -10.39 -23.99
C LEU A 41 1.65 -9.54 -24.43
N HIS A 42 1.79 -8.31 -23.93
CA HIS A 42 2.96 -7.46 -24.20
C HIS A 42 4.10 -7.88 -23.27
N HIS A 43 5.19 -8.42 -23.81
CA HIS A 43 6.28 -9.02 -23.02
C HIS A 43 5.81 -10.05 -21.97
N GLY A 44 4.76 -10.81 -22.26
CA GLY A 44 4.20 -11.80 -21.33
C GLY A 44 3.30 -11.21 -20.23
N ILE A 45 2.96 -9.92 -20.31
CA ILE A 45 2.09 -9.21 -19.38
C ILE A 45 0.79 -8.80 -20.07
N ASP A 46 -0.33 -8.96 -19.36
CA ASP A 46 -1.62 -8.46 -19.80
C ASP A 46 -1.74 -6.97 -19.44
N THR A 47 -1.63 -6.10 -20.46
CA THR A 47 -1.81 -4.65 -20.33
C THR A 47 -3.21 -4.19 -20.67
N ARG A 48 -4.08 -5.08 -21.21
CA ARG A 48 -5.42 -4.76 -21.71
C ARG A 48 -6.53 -5.24 -20.77
N ALA A 49 -6.19 -5.61 -19.54
CA ALA A 49 -7.16 -6.05 -18.54
C ALA A 49 -8.17 -4.92 -18.27
N ILE A 50 -9.39 -5.07 -18.77
CA ILE A 50 -10.48 -4.11 -18.55
C ILE A 50 -10.95 -4.26 -17.11
N HIS A 51 -10.87 -3.18 -16.34
CA HIS A 51 -11.43 -3.14 -15.01
C HIS A 51 -12.89 -2.66 -15.03
N VAL A 52 -13.71 -3.25 -14.17
CA VAL A 52 -15.14 -2.92 -14.11
C VAL A 52 -15.31 -1.57 -13.42
N GLY A 53 -15.95 -0.61 -14.08
CA GLY A 53 -16.29 0.71 -13.53
C GLY A 53 -15.35 1.86 -13.91
N SER A 54 -14.36 1.62 -14.77
CA SER A 54 -13.52 2.67 -15.38
C SER A 54 -13.96 2.99 -16.81
N ASP A 55 -13.72 4.23 -17.23
CA ASP A 55 -14.00 4.66 -18.61
C ASP A 55 -13.16 3.85 -19.60
N TYR A 56 -13.81 3.25 -20.60
CA TYR A 56 -13.14 2.41 -21.60
C TYR A 56 -12.01 3.13 -22.35
N ILE A 57 -12.18 4.43 -22.58
CA ILE A 57 -11.18 5.31 -23.22
C ILE A 57 -9.94 5.46 -22.33
N TYR A 58 -10.15 5.67 -21.03
CA TYR A 58 -9.09 5.78 -20.05
C TYR A 58 -8.26 4.48 -20.01
N GLU A 59 -8.92 3.33 -19.94
CA GLU A 59 -8.27 2.02 -19.91
C GLU A 59 -7.43 1.74 -21.16
N LYS A 60 -7.94 2.08 -22.37
CA LYS A 60 -7.14 1.96 -23.60
C LYS A 60 -5.89 2.84 -23.55
N LYS A 61 -6.01 4.10 -23.09
CA LYS A 61 -4.86 5.02 -22.97
C LYS A 61 -3.85 4.52 -21.93
N VAL A 62 -4.32 4.03 -20.79
CA VAL A 62 -3.47 3.42 -19.75
C VAL A 62 -2.75 2.17 -20.28
N SER A 63 -3.42 1.32 -21.08
CA SER A 63 -2.78 0.16 -21.69
C SER A 63 -1.58 0.56 -22.56
N ILE A 64 -1.75 1.52 -23.47
CA ILE A 64 -0.65 2.01 -24.34
C ILE A 64 0.47 2.62 -23.49
N MET A 65 0.12 3.39 -22.46
CA MET A 65 1.10 3.97 -21.57
C MET A 65 1.88 2.91 -20.76
N ASN A 66 1.21 1.86 -20.28
CA ASN A 66 1.85 0.74 -19.61
C ASN A 66 2.83 0.01 -20.57
N GLN A 67 2.49 -0.13 -21.85
CA GLN A 67 3.40 -0.67 -22.87
C GLN A 67 4.64 0.21 -23.03
N ALA A 68 4.46 1.53 -23.15
CA ALA A 68 5.58 2.47 -23.22
C ALA A 68 6.50 2.41 -21.98
N LEU A 69 5.93 2.26 -20.78
CA LEU A 69 6.71 2.08 -19.54
C LEU A 69 7.46 0.75 -19.51
N ILE A 70 6.86 -0.34 -20.00
CA ILE A 70 7.52 -1.65 -20.14
C ILE A 70 8.73 -1.52 -21.08
N ASP A 71 8.57 -0.85 -22.21
CA ASP A 71 9.63 -0.70 -23.22
C ASP A 71 10.77 0.22 -22.72
N ILE A 72 10.45 1.25 -21.92
CA ILE A 72 11.48 2.07 -21.23
C ILE A 72 12.27 1.24 -20.21
N GLY A 73 11.61 0.28 -19.56
CA GLY A 73 12.22 -0.61 -18.57
C GLY A 73 12.60 0.06 -17.25
N MET A 74 13.39 -0.66 -16.44
CA MET A 74 13.88 -0.19 -15.14
C MET A 74 15.19 0.60 -15.29
N GLY A 75 15.06 1.92 -15.40
CA GLY A 75 16.20 2.84 -15.44
C GLY A 75 16.53 3.48 -14.08
N PRO A 76 17.50 4.41 -14.05
CA PRO A 76 17.92 5.10 -12.83
C PRO A 76 16.80 5.91 -12.17
N PHE A 77 15.82 6.41 -12.95
CA PHE A 77 14.66 7.08 -12.38
C PHE A 77 13.81 6.13 -11.53
N GLN A 78 13.50 4.93 -12.05
CA GLN A 78 12.65 3.95 -11.37
C GLN A 78 13.32 3.41 -10.11
N TRP A 79 14.63 3.15 -10.14
CA TRP A 79 15.38 2.72 -8.94
C TRP A 79 15.41 3.79 -7.85
N LYS A 80 15.56 5.07 -8.23
CA LYS A 80 15.45 6.17 -7.28
C LYS A 80 14.02 6.31 -6.75
N MET A 81 13.00 6.11 -7.59
CA MET A 81 11.60 6.06 -7.15
C MET A 81 11.36 4.94 -6.13
N PHE A 82 11.91 3.74 -6.36
CA PHE A 82 11.85 2.63 -5.41
C PHE A 82 12.41 3.00 -4.03
N ALA A 83 13.57 3.66 -4.00
CA ALA A 83 14.17 4.13 -2.76
C ALA A 83 13.33 5.24 -2.08
N MET A 84 12.87 6.25 -2.83
CA MET A 84 12.11 7.37 -2.27
C MET A 84 10.75 6.95 -1.71
N THR A 85 10.05 6.04 -2.40
CA THR A 85 8.78 5.47 -1.92
C THR A 85 9.03 4.49 -0.76
N GLY A 86 10.18 3.81 -0.72
CA GLY A 86 10.62 3.04 0.44
C GLY A 86 10.77 3.86 1.73
N PHE A 87 11.05 5.17 1.63
CA PHE A 87 11.16 6.03 2.83
C PHE A 87 9.86 6.13 3.63
N GLY A 88 8.68 6.07 3.02
CA GLY A 88 7.43 6.15 3.76
C GLY A 88 7.17 4.86 4.52
N TRP A 89 7.42 3.71 3.88
CA TRP A 89 7.42 2.40 4.53
C TRP A 89 8.36 2.33 5.73
N PHE A 90 9.57 2.90 5.57
CA PHE A 90 10.52 3.04 6.67
C PHE A 90 9.95 3.88 7.81
N VAL A 91 9.49 5.09 7.51
CA VAL A 91 8.97 6.06 8.48
C VAL A 91 7.75 5.51 9.24
N ASP A 92 6.92 4.70 8.58
CA ASP A 92 5.72 4.11 9.18
C ASP A 92 6.04 3.17 10.34
N ASN A 93 6.92 2.18 10.13
CA ASN A 93 7.34 1.30 11.23
C ASN A 93 8.20 2.06 12.23
N PHE A 94 9.12 2.89 11.75
CA PHE A 94 10.03 3.67 12.59
C PHE A 94 9.27 4.45 13.67
N TRP A 95 8.21 5.18 13.29
CA TRP A 95 7.35 5.87 14.26
C TRP A 95 6.42 4.92 15.02
N MET A 96 6.06 3.76 14.48
CA MET A 96 5.27 2.77 15.21
C MET A 96 6.06 2.21 16.40
N GLN A 97 7.35 1.98 16.23
CA GLN A 97 8.25 1.60 17.33
C GLN A 97 8.47 2.72 18.32
N ALA A 98 8.54 3.98 17.86
CA ALA A 98 8.77 5.13 18.73
C ALA A 98 7.85 5.11 19.96
N ILE A 99 6.56 4.84 19.78
CA ILE A 99 5.59 4.81 20.88
C ILE A 99 5.90 3.71 21.88
N THR A 100 6.17 2.50 21.41
CA THR A 100 6.53 1.38 22.28
C THR A 100 7.79 1.70 23.09
N ILE A 101 8.79 2.29 22.44
CA ILE A 101 10.09 2.65 23.02
C ILE A 101 9.94 3.71 24.12
N ILE A 102 9.18 4.78 23.88
CA ILE A 102 9.07 5.91 24.82
C ILE A 102 8.03 5.70 25.92
N SER A 103 7.19 4.65 25.83
CA SER A 103 6.06 4.47 26.73
C SER A 103 6.45 4.40 28.21
N ALA A 104 7.52 3.68 28.56
CA ALA A 104 7.96 3.57 29.96
C ALA A 104 8.52 4.90 30.52
N PRO A 105 9.49 5.58 29.87
CA PRO A 105 9.96 6.90 30.31
C PRO A 105 8.86 7.95 30.42
N VAL A 106 7.91 7.98 29.48
CA VAL A 106 6.77 8.92 29.51
C VAL A 106 5.81 8.62 30.65
N ARG A 107 5.61 7.33 30.98
CA ARG A 107 4.83 6.93 32.16
C ARG A 107 5.48 7.43 33.45
N ASN A 108 6.81 7.29 33.56
CA ASN A 108 7.57 7.71 34.73
C ASN A 108 7.51 9.23 34.93
N GLU A 109 7.64 10.03 33.86
CA GLU A 109 7.64 11.50 33.95
C GLU A 109 6.28 12.09 34.32
N PHE A 110 5.21 11.62 33.68
CA PHE A 110 3.88 12.21 33.85
C PHE A 110 2.99 11.45 34.84
N ALA A 111 3.49 10.38 35.46
CA ALA A 111 2.78 9.55 36.43
C ALA A 111 1.36 9.14 35.97
N VAL A 112 1.20 8.82 34.67
CA VAL A 112 -0.11 8.55 34.08
C VAL A 112 -0.61 7.15 34.40
N LYS A 113 -1.86 7.05 34.87
CA LYS A 113 -2.50 5.76 35.16
C LYS A 113 -2.67 4.87 33.93
N ARG A 114 -2.85 5.46 32.75
CA ARG A 114 -3.21 4.74 31.51
C ARG A 114 -2.32 5.17 30.34
N ILE A 115 -1.08 4.66 30.32
CA ILE A 115 -0.12 4.95 29.24
C ILE A 115 -0.63 4.52 27.85
N ALA A 116 -1.53 3.54 27.79
CA ALA A 116 -2.11 3.02 26.55
C ALA A 116 -2.80 4.11 25.70
N PHE A 117 -3.26 5.21 26.32
CA PHE A 117 -3.83 6.34 25.59
C PHE A 117 -2.86 7.02 24.61
N LEU A 118 -1.54 6.88 24.82
CA LEU A 118 -0.52 7.33 23.87
C LEU A 118 -0.62 6.56 22.55
N THR A 119 -0.78 5.23 22.64
CA THR A 119 -0.98 4.35 21.49
C THR A 119 -2.33 4.62 20.84
N VAL A 120 -3.40 4.77 21.63
CA VAL A 120 -4.74 5.14 21.15
C VAL A 120 -4.69 6.42 20.32
N ALA A 121 -4.04 7.48 20.83
CA ALA A 121 -3.94 8.76 20.13
C ALA A 121 -3.26 8.62 18.76
N LYS A 122 -2.17 7.86 18.67
CA LYS A 122 -1.54 7.55 17.37
C LYS A 122 -2.45 6.76 16.45
N TYR A 123 -3.16 5.75 16.95
CA TYR A 123 -4.07 4.96 16.12
C TYR A 123 -5.24 5.79 15.59
N VAL A 124 -5.78 6.73 16.39
CA VAL A 124 -6.76 7.72 15.90
C VAL A 124 -6.17 8.53 14.75
N GLY A 125 -4.95 9.02 14.91
CA GLY A 125 -4.20 9.66 13.82
C GLY A 125 -4.06 8.79 12.58
N LEU A 126 -3.66 7.53 12.75
CA LEU A 126 -3.51 6.55 11.66
C LEU A 126 -4.84 6.29 10.94
N VAL A 127 -5.96 6.16 11.67
CA VAL A 127 -7.29 5.99 11.09
C VAL A 127 -7.62 7.17 10.18
N ILE A 128 -7.47 8.40 10.70
CA ILE A 128 -7.76 9.61 9.93
C ILE A 128 -6.81 9.72 8.73
N GLY A 129 -5.51 9.56 8.94
CA GLY A 129 -4.49 9.70 7.90
C GLY A 129 -4.63 8.67 6.79
N SER A 130 -4.80 7.40 7.15
CA SER A 130 -4.91 6.31 6.17
C SER A 130 -6.20 6.32 5.37
N THR A 131 -7.23 7.00 5.86
CA THR A 131 -8.48 7.24 5.11
C THR A 131 -8.36 8.50 4.26
N ALA A 132 -7.91 9.61 4.85
CA ALA A 132 -7.92 10.92 4.21
C ALA A 132 -6.85 11.06 3.12
N TRP A 133 -5.61 10.61 3.34
CA TRP A 133 -4.52 10.79 2.37
C TRP A 133 -4.77 10.08 1.04
N PRO A 134 -5.15 8.79 0.99
CA PRO A 134 -5.40 8.11 -0.29
C PRO A 134 -6.56 8.74 -1.06
N MET A 135 -7.62 9.13 -0.36
CA MET A 135 -8.79 9.77 -0.96
C MET A 135 -8.49 11.17 -1.49
N THR A 136 -7.69 11.96 -0.75
CA THR A 136 -7.36 13.34 -1.14
C THR A 136 -6.23 13.42 -2.16
N ALA A 137 -5.29 12.46 -2.18
CA ALA A 137 -4.19 12.38 -3.14
C ALA A 137 -4.68 12.31 -4.60
N ASP A 138 -5.85 11.72 -4.84
CA ASP A 138 -6.50 11.67 -6.15
C ASP A 138 -7.08 13.04 -6.62
N TYR A 139 -7.00 14.09 -5.79
CA TYR A 139 -7.50 15.44 -6.12
C TYR A 139 -6.44 16.54 -5.97
N ILE A 140 -5.67 16.51 -4.89
CA ILE A 140 -4.65 17.51 -4.60
C ILE A 140 -3.34 17.23 -5.35
N GLY A 141 -3.25 16.08 -6.02
CA GLY A 141 -2.04 15.56 -6.65
C GLY A 141 -1.28 14.63 -5.71
N ARG A 142 -0.76 13.54 -6.27
CA ARG A 142 -0.07 12.50 -5.50
C ARG A 142 1.25 12.99 -4.99
N LYS A 143 1.93 13.84 -5.75
CA LYS A 143 3.19 14.48 -5.36
C LYS A 143 3.07 15.30 -4.07
N LEU A 144 1.96 16.01 -3.86
CA LEU A 144 1.77 16.82 -2.67
C LEU A 144 1.56 15.92 -1.45
N ALA A 145 0.64 14.95 -1.55
CA ALA A 145 0.40 13.97 -0.50
C ALA A 145 1.68 13.19 -0.12
N PHE A 146 2.49 12.82 -1.11
CA PHE A 146 3.77 12.13 -0.94
C PHE A 146 4.79 12.88 -0.08
N ASN A 147 4.80 14.21 -0.14
CA ASN A 147 5.76 15.02 0.61
C ASN A 147 5.19 15.50 1.96
N VAL A 148 3.92 15.89 2.00
CA VAL A 148 3.30 16.48 3.20
C VAL A 148 3.16 15.46 4.34
N THR A 149 2.90 14.20 4.00
CA THR A 149 2.78 13.10 4.99
C THR A 149 4.06 12.94 5.82
N LEU A 150 5.25 12.89 5.19
CA LEU A 150 6.53 12.85 5.91
C LEU A 150 6.82 14.15 6.68
N LEU A 151 6.46 15.30 6.11
CA LEU A 151 6.67 16.59 6.78
C LEU A 151 5.89 16.66 8.10
N ILE A 152 4.63 16.24 8.09
CA ILE A 152 3.79 16.19 9.30
C ILE A 152 4.45 15.29 10.35
N SER A 153 4.91 14.09 9.98
CA SER A 153 5.58 13.18 10.91
C SER A 153 6.89 13.77 11.44
N ALA A 154 7.71 14.40 10.60
CA ALA A 154 8.97 15.04 10.99
C ALA A 154 8.77 16.18 11.99
N VAL A 155 7.91 17.15 11.65
CA VAL A 155 7.63 18.33 12.49
C VAL A 155 6.99 17.90 13.80
N SER A 156 6.02 16.98 13.76
CA SER A 156 5.35 16.48 14.96
C SER A 156 6.31 15.74 15.88
N GLY A 157 7.29 15.01 15.32
CA GLY A 157 8.37 14.39 16.08
C GLY A 157 9.29 15.40 16.77
N LEU A 158 9.78 16.38 16.00
CA LEU A 158 10.69 17.42 16.49
C LEU A 158 10.06 18.31 17.57
N VAL A 159 8.83 18.76 17.34
CA VAL A 159 8.09 19.59 18.31
C VAL A 159 7.59 18.74 19.48
N GLY A 160 7.15 17.51 19.21
CA GLY A 160 6.66 16.58 20.23
C GLY A 160 7.69 16.18 21.28
N ALA A 161 8.98 16.17 20.94
CA ALA A 161 10.06 16.00 21.90
C ALA A 161 10.04 17.05 23.05
N GLY A 162 9.49 18.25 22.78
CA GLY A 162 9.34 19.33 23.75
C GLY A 162 8.03 19.29 24.54
N ALA A 163 7.24 18.22 24.45
CA ALA A 163 5.92 18.16 25.09
C ALA A 163 6.02 18.34 26.62
N PRO A 164 5.25 19.29 27.21
CA PRO A 164 5.33 19.58 28.65
C PRO A 164 4.43 18.69 29.50
N ASN A 165 3.49 17.97 28.89
CA ASN A 165 2.55 17.09 29.58
C ASN A 165 2.09 15.95 28.67
N PHE A 166 1.39 14.97 29.26
CA PHE A 166 0.91 13.79 28.57
C PHE A 166 -0.04 14.08 27.40
N VAL A 167 -0.92 15.07 27.54
CA VAL A 167 -1.89 15.43 26.49
C VAL A 167 -1.17 15.99 25.26
N ALA A 168 -0.14 16.81 25.47
CA ALA A 168 0.67 17.35 24.39
C ALA A 168 1.38 16.23 23.60
N ILE A 169 2.07 15.31 24.27
CA ILE A 169 2.77 14.20 23.58
C ILE A 169 1.77 13.25 22.88
N ALA A 170 0.60 12.99 23.49
CA ALA A 170 -0.46 12.22 22.85
C ALA A 170 -0.99 12.91 21.58
N THR A 171 -1.14 14.23 21.60
CA THR A 171 -1.57 15.03 20.44
C THR A 171 -0.54 14.94 19.31
N PHE A 172 0.75 15.09 19.61
CA PHE A 172 1.81 14.92 18.61
C PHE A 172 1.89 13.48 18.08
N CYS A 173 1.62 12.47 18.91
CA CYS A 173 1.49 11.08 18.46
C CYS A 173 0.32 10.91 17.48
N ALA A 174 -0.80 11.60 17.70
CA ALA A 174 -1.91 11.63 16.75
C ALA A 174 -1.51 12.29 15.42
N PHE A 175 -0.77 13.40 15.44
CA PHE A 175 -0.27 14.01 14.20
C PHE A 175 0.77 13.14 13.47
N ILE A 176 1.66 12.47 14.20
CA ILE A 176 2.57 11.47 13.62
C ILE A 176 1.76 10.34 12.96
N GLY A 177 0.70 9.86 13.62
CA GLY A 177 -0.24 8.90 13.07
C GLY A 177 -0.93 9.41 11.79
N LEU A 178 -1.35 10.67 11.79
CA LEU A 178 -1.97 11.34 10.63
C LEU A 178 -1.02 11.35 9.43
N GLY A 179 0.26 11.69 9.62
CA GLY A 179 1.27 11.66 8.55
C GLY A 179 1.55 10.24 8.07
N THR A 180 1.93 9.34 8.99
CA THR A 180 2.29 7.94 8.68
C THR A 180 1.14 7.13 8.08
N GLY A 181 -0.11 7.44 8.42
CA GLY A 181 -1.26 6.72 7.86
C GLY A 181 -1.35 6.81 6.33
N GLY A 182 -0.88 7.91 5.74
CA GLY A 182 -0.96 8.16 4.31
C GLY A 182 0.22 7.68 3.48
N ASN A 183 1.38 7.46 4.10
CA ASN A 183 2.62 7.12 3.40
C ASN A 183 2.45 5.88 2.54
N GLN A 184 2.12 4.76 3.17
CA GLN A 184 2.02 3.47 2.50
C GLN A 184 1.07 3.43 1.28
N PRO A 185 -0.21 3.84 1.39
CA PRO A 185 -1.10 3.82 0.23
C PRO A 185 -0.72 4.82 -0.86
N VAL A 186 -0.23 6.02 -0.51
CA VAL A 186 0.18 7.04 -1.49
C VAL A 186 1.47 6.62 -2.20
N ASP A 187 2.46 6.16 -1.44
CA ASP A 187 3.76 5.71 -1.95
C ASP A 187 3.59 4.51 -2.89
N SER A 188 2.77 3.53 -2.52
CA SER A 188 2.51 2.35 -3.35
C SER A 188 1.83 2.72 -4.67
N ALA A 189 0.88 3.66 -4.61
CA ALA A 189 0.15 4.09 -5.80
C ALA A 189 1.04 4.90 -6.76
N ILE A 190 1.90 5.77 -6.23
CA ILE A 190 2.93 6.48 -7.02
C ILE A 190 3.93 5.50 -7.63
N PHE A 191 4.38 4.51 -6.86
CA PHE A 191 5.35 3.54 -7.33
C PHE A 191 4.81 2.73 -8.51
N LEU A 192 3.59 2.18 -8.39
CA LEU A 192 2.91 1.43 -9.46
C LEU A 192 2.63 2.24 -10.73
N GLU A 193 2.62 3.56 -10.64
CA GLU A 193 2.34 4.45 -11.78
C GLU A 193 3.60 4.87 -12.53
N PHE A 194 4.79 4.66 -11.95
CA PHE A 194 6.07 4.97 -12.57
C PHE A 194 6.88 3.74 -12.97
N ILE A 195 6.61 2.57 -12.38
CA ILE A 195 7.36 1.35 -12.71
C ILE A 195 6.75 0.57 -13.88
N PRO A 196 7.58 -0.12 -14.67
CA PRO A 196 7.09 -1.10 -15.62
C PRO A 196 6.39 -2.26 -14.90
N ALA A 197 5.34 -2.78 -15.54
CA ALA A 197 4.56 -3.90 -14.99
C ALA A 197 5.39 -5.16 -14.70
N THR A 198 6.51 -5.34 -15.43
CA THR A 198 7.47 -6.44 -15.23
C THR A 198 8.13 -6.46 -13.85
N HIS A 199 8.13 -5.33 -13.14
CA HIS A 199 8.81 -5.17 -11.86
C HIS A 199 7.85 -4.83 -10.71
N GLN A 200 6.54 -5.08 -10.87
CA GLN A 200 5.56 -4.82 -9.81
C GLN A 200 5.83 -5.58 -8.51
N TYR A 201 6.52 -6.72 -8.56
CA TYR A 201 6.95 -7.46 -7.37
C TYR A 201 7.85 -6.65 -6.42
N LEU A 202 8.52 -5.60 -6.93
CA LEU A 202 9.30 -4.70 -6.10
C LEU A 202 8.43 -4.00 -5.05
N LEU A 203 7.12 -3.84 -5.30
CA LEU A 203 6.20 -3.27 -4.32
C LEU A 203 6.11 -4.17 -3.07
N THR A 204 6.09 -5.49 -3.24
CA THR A 204 6.20 -6.44 -2.12
C THR A 204 7.56 -6.29 -1.43
N MET A 205 8.65 -6.14 -2.19
CA MET A 205 9.99 -5.93 -1.61
C MET A 205 10.12 -4.63 -0.82
N GLN A 206 9.24 -3.63 -1.03
CA GLN A 206 9.26 -2.39 -0.23
C GLN A 206 8.96 -2.64 1.24
N SER A 207 8.31 -3.74 1.62
CA SER A 207 8.17 -4.10 3.04
C SER A 207 9.51 -4.35 3.74
N ALA A 208 10.61 -4.55 2.99
CA ALA A 208 11.94 -4.60 3.59
C ALA A 208 12.28 -3.27 4.29
N PHE A 209 11.88 -2.13 3.72
CA PHE A 209 12.08 -0.81 4.33
C PHE A 209 11.36 -0.66 5.66
N TRP A 210 10.22 -1.33 5.82
CA TRP A 210 9.47 -1.37 7.08
C TRP A 210 10.28 -2.08 8.18
N SER A 211 10.91 -3.20 7.87
CA SER A 211 11.86 -3.89 8.77
C SER A 211 13.11 -3.07 9.06
N PHE A 212 13.66 -2.39 8.06
CA PHE A 212 14.78 -1.45 8.27
C PHE A 212 14.39 -0.31 9.22
N GLY A 213 13.19 0.26 9.06
CA GLY A 213 12.65 1.28 9.95
C GLY A 213 12.59 0.79 11.39
N GLN A 214 12.10 -0.43 11.61
CA GLN A 214 12.08 -1.05 12.92
C GLN A 214 13.48 -1.20 13.54
N ALA A 215 14.44 -1.72 12.77
CA ALA A 215 15.80 -1.97 13.23
C ALA A 215 16.51 -0.66 13.60
N ILE A 216 16.44 0.35 12.73
CA ILE A 216 17.07 1.64 12.94
C ILE A 216 16.42 2.39 14.11
N ALA A 217 15.10 2.30 14.30
CA ALA A 217 14.43 2.84 15.48
C ALA A 217 15.00 2.24 16.77
N ALA A 218 15.09 0.91 16.83
CA ALA A 218 15.63 0.22 18.00
C ALA A 218 17.10 0.60 18.26
N LEU A 219 17.94 0.65 17.22
CA LEU A 219 19.36 0.96 17.33
C LEU A 219 19.63 2.40 17.76
N ILE A 220 18.87 3.38 17.26
CA ILE A 220 19.00 4.78 17.67
C ILE A 220 18.49 4.96 19.10
N ALA A 221 17.35 4.37 19.43
CA ALA A 221 16.75 4.53 20.75
C ALA A 221 17.52 3.83 21.87
N TRP A 222 18.14 2.69 21.59
CA TRP A 222 18.81 1.88 22.61
C TRP A 222 19.82 2.68 23.47
N PRO A 223 20.86 3.35 22.92
CA PRO A 223 21.79 4.11 23.74
C PRO A 223 21.13 5.34 24.40
N LEU A 224 20.10 5.93 23.79
CA LEU A 224 19.42 7.11 24.33
C LEU A 224 18.56 6.77 25.54
N ILE A 225 17.80 5.68 25.47
CA ILE A 225 16.95 5.23 26.57
C ILE A 225 17.79 4.55 27.66
N ALA A 226 18.82 3.78 27.30
CA ALA A 226 19.64 3.09 28.29
C ALA A 226 20.48 4.02 29.17
N ASN A 227 20.97 5.15 28.62
CA ASN A 227 21.88 6.05 29.33
C ASN A 227 21.18 7.28 29.92
N PHE A 228 20.03 7.69 29.38
CA PHE A 228 19.36 8.95 29.74
C PHE A 228 17.90 8.75 30.18
N SER A 229 17.52 7.56 30.65
CA SER A 229 16.17 7.34 31.21
C SER A 229 16.23 6.63 32.54
N CYS A 230 15.29 7.00 33.40
CA CYS A 230 15.11 6.34 34.69
C CYS A 230 14.75 4.85 34.50
N PRO A 231 15.25 3.96 35.37
CA PRO A 231 14.80 2.57 35.45
C PRO A 231 13.28 2.42 35.49
N SER A 232 12.77 1.36 34.88
CA SER A 232 11.36 0.98 34.96
C SER A 232 11.01 0.49 36.37
N GLY A 233 9.94 1.02 36.98
CA GLY A 233 9.43 0.58 38.29
C GLY A 233 9.79 1.47 39.48
N LEU A 234 10.43 2.62 39.24
CA LEU A 234 10.63 3.63 40.27
C LEU A 234 9.30 4.18 40.80
N PRO A 235 9.17 4.41 42.13
CA PRO A 235 8.02 5.10 42.71
C PRO A 235 7.79 6.48 42.09
N ALA A 236 6.51 6.89 42.04
CA ALA A 236 6.14 8.19 41.48
C ALA A 236 6.81 9.33 42.26
N GLY A 237 7.54 10.20 41.54
CA GLY A 237 8.25 11.35 42.11
C GLY A 237 9.76 11.17 42.32
N GLU A 238 10.30 9.96 42.16
CA GLU A 238 11.75 9.71 42.32
C GLU A 238 12.56 9.94 41.02
N CYS A 239 11.89 9.90 39.86
CA CYS A 239 12.52 10.19 38.58
C CYS A 239 12.47 11.69 38.31
N ARG A 240 13.63 12.36 38.37
CA ARG A 240 13.73 13.79 38.03
C ARG A 240 13.68 13.98 36.52
N TYR A 241 13.25 15.18 36.11
CA TYR A 241 13.23 15.58 34.71
C TYR A 241 14.61 15.46 34.03
N GLU A 242 15.68 15.88 34.73
CA GLU A 242 17.06 15.84 34.25
C GLU A 242 17.57 14.42 33.95
N ASP A 243 17.05 13.42 34.67
CA ASP A 243 17.46 12.02 34.55
C ASP A 243 16.61 11.22 33.53
N ASN A 244 15.59 11.86 32.92
CA ASN A 244 14.62 11.20 32.04
C ASN A 244 14.56 11.79 30.61
N LEU A 245 15.63 12.45 30.16
CA LEU A 245 15.67 13.12 28.87
C LEU A 245 15.72 12.18 27.64
N GLY A 246 15.94 10.88 27.85
CA GLY A 246 16.20 9.90 26.80
C GLY A 246 15.06 9.76 25.78
N TRP A 247 13.80 9.85 26.22
CA TRP A 247 12.67 9.80 25.28
C TRP A 247 12.57 11.07 24.42
N ARG A 248 12.95 12.23 24.96
CA ARG A 248 12.99 13.51 24.22
C ARG A 248 14.11 13.49 23.18
N TYR A 249 15.30 13.02 23.57
CA TYR A 249 16.41 12.82 22.63
C TYR A 249 16.04 11.83 21.52
N THR A 250 15.34 10.74 21.87
CA THR A 250 14.84 9.77 20.89
C THR A 250 13.89 10.44 19.90
N TYR A 251 12.93 11.24 20.37
CA TYR A 251 12.00 11.96 19.50
C TYR A 251 12.69 13.00 18.61
N TRP A 252 13.68 13.74 19.11
CA TRP A 252 14.47 14.67 18.28
C TRP A 252 15.27 13.94 17.22
N ALA A 253 15.93 12.83 17.57
CA ALA A 253 16.66 12.01 16.61
C ALA A 253 15.72 11.45 15.52
N PHE A 254 14.54 10.97 15.93
CA PHE A 254 13.55 10.41 15.02
C PHE A 254 12.92 11.47 14.10
N GLY A 255 12.55 12.62 14.66
CA GLY A 255 12.07 13.78 13.92
C GLY A 255 13.11 14.32 12.93
N GLY A 256 14.37 14.42 13.36
CA GLY A 256 15.48 14.86 12.52
C GLY A 256 15.78 13.91 11.37
N LEU A 257 15.81 12.60 11.62
CA LEU A 257 15.96 11.60 10.56
C LEU A 257 14.79 11.65 9.57
N THR A 258 13.55 11.75 10.06
CA THR A 258 12.37 11.88 9.20
C THR A 258 12.43 13.16 8.36
N LEU A 259 12.93 14.27 8.92
CA LEU A 259 13.12 15.53 8.20
C LEU A 259 14.18 15.38 7.10
N ILE A 260 15.29 14.68 7.35
CA ILE A 260 16.30 14.38 6.33
C ILE A 260 15.67 13.58 5.18
N LEU A 261 14.89 12.54 5.49
CA LEU A 261 14.19 11.74 4.47
C LEU A 261 13.20 12.59 3.66
N PHE A 262 12.48 13.51 4.31
CA PHE A 262 11.62 14.48 3.64
C PHE A 262 12.40 15.40 2.68
N LEU A 263 13.53 15.96 3.14
CA LEU A 263 14.37 16.83 2.30
C LEU A 263 14.93 16.06 1.10
N LEU A 264 15.31 14.79 1.27
CA LEU A 264 15.74 13.91 0.17
C LEU A 264 14.61 13.70 -0.86
N ARG A 265 13.35 13.54 -0.43
CA ARG A 265 12.19 13.47 -1.35
C ARG A 265 12.04 14.77 -2.18
N LEU A 266 12.23 15.93 -1.56
CA LEU A 266 12.16 17.21 -2.25
C LEU A 266 13.29 17.39 -3.28
N LEU A 267 14.50 16.97 -2.94
CA LEU A 267 15.67 17.06 -3.84
C LEU A 267 15.52 16.19 -5.09
N PHE A 268 14.88 15.02 -4.99
CA PHE A 268 14.71 14.12 -6.12
C PHE A 268 13.73 14.64 -7.21
N ARG A 269 12.92 15.66 -6.88
CA ARG A 269 11.90 16.32 -7.73
C ARG A 269 11.06 15.30 -8.50
N VAL A 270 10.17 14.62 -7.78
CA VAL A 270 9.19 13.70 -8.37
C VAL A 270 8.21 14.49 -9.27
N TYR A 271 7.87 13.90 -10.42
CA TYR A 271 6.83 14.43 -11.31
C TYR A 271 5.45 14.03 -10.81
N GLU A 272 4.39 14.69 -11.28
CA GLU A 272 3.07 14.14 -11.07
C GLU A 272 2.91 12.85 -11.91
N THR A 273 2.12 11.92 -11.39
CA THR A 273 1.99 10.58 -11.97
C THR A 273 1.24 10.59 -13.32
N PRO A 274 1.73 9.87 -14.35
CA PRO A 274 1.09 9.87 -15.67
C PRO A 274 -0.37 9.38 -15.67
N LYS A 275 -0.69 8.35 -14.88
CA LYS A 275 -2.06 7.80 -14.76
C LYS A 275 -3.02 8.78 -14.08
N TYR A 276 -2.54 9.55 -13.11
CA TYR A 276 -3.30 10.64 -12.51
C TYR A 276 -3.59 11.76 -13.53
N LEU A 277 -2.59 12.18 -14.31
CA LEU A 277 -2.76 13.21 -15.33
C LEU A 277 -3.76 12.78 -16.42
N LEU A 278 -3.69 11.52 -16.88
CA LEU A 278 -4.70 10.94 -17.77
C LEU A 278 -6.10 10.92 -17.16
N GLY A 279 -6.21 10.59 -15.87
CA GLY A 279 -7.50 10.58 -15.16
C GLY A 279 -8.12 11.99 -15.03
N ARG A 280 -7.30 13.04 -15.20
CA ARG A 280 -7.71 14.44 -15.23
C ARG A 280 -7.98 14.95 -16.65
N GLY A 281 -7.79 14.13 -17.68
CA GLY A 281 -7.88 14.50 -19.10
C GLY A 281 -6.70 15.34 -19.60
N LEU A 282 -5.59 15.39 -18.85
CA LEU A 282 -4.38 16.13 -19.19
C LEU A 282 -3.41 15.24 -19.99
N ASP A 283 -3.87 14.77 -21.15
CA ASP A 283 -3.17 13.80 -21.99
C ASP A 283 -1.75 14.26 -22.40
N ARG A 284 -1.61 15.53 -22.78
CA ARG A 284 -0.32 16.11 -23.16
C ARG A 284 0.69 16.06 -22.02
N GLU A 285 0.28 16.46 -20.82
CA GLU A 285 1.16 16.45 -19.65
C GLU A 285 1.55 15.01 -19.29
N ALA A 286 0.64 14.05 -19.41
CA ALA A 286 0.93 12.64 -19.18
C ALA A 286 2.02 12.11 -20.14
N VAL A 287 1.90 12.39 -21.44
CA VAL A 287 2.92 12.02 -22.45
C VAL A 287 4.24 12.69 -22.14
N GLU A 288 4.24 13.99 -21.83
CA GLU A 288 5.46 14.74 -21.50
C GLU A 288 6.19 14.15 -20.29
N VAL A 289 5.47 13.68 -19.26
CA VAL A 289 6.09 13.03 -18.10
C VAL A 289 6.77 11.72 -18.51
N VAL A 290 6.10 10.87 -19.30
CA VAL A 290 6.68 9.60 -19.77
C VAL A 290 7.92 9.85 -20.64
N GLN A 291 7.88 10.85 -21.51
CA GLN A 291 9.04 11.27 -22.31
C GLN A 291 10.19 11.77 -21.42
N LYS A 292 9.91 12.62 -20.41
CA LYS A 292 10.92 13.07 -19.43
C LYS A 292 11.54 11.91 -18.66
N ILE A 293 10.76 10.88 -18.33
CA ILE A 293 11.27 9.65 -17.69
C ILE A 293 12.22 8.91 -18.62
N ALA A 294 11.83 8.72 -19.88
CA ALA A 294 12.69 8.09 -20.88
C ALA A 294 14.02 8.85 -21.04
N THR A 295 13.97 10.18 -21.16
CA THR A 295 15.18 11.02 -21.24
C THR A 295 16.05 10.90 -19.99
N ARG A 296 15.45 10.89 -18.79
CA ARG A 296 16.19 10.74 -17.52
C ARG A 296 16.83 9.36 -17.36
N ASN A 297 16.33 8.37 -18.09
CA ASN A 297 16.89 7.04 -18.20
C ASN A 297 17.91 6.90 -19.34
N GLY A 298 18.18 7.97 -20.10
CA GLY A 298 19.15 7.97 -21.20
C GLY A 298 18.58 7.45 -22.53
N GLY A 299 17.26 7.34 -22.67
CA GLY A 299 16.58 6.86 -23.88
C GLY A 299 15.47 7.78 -24.36
N SER A 300 14.69 7.30 -25.31
CA SER A 300 13.46 7.92 -25.82
C SER A 300 12.31 6.91 -25.79
N THR A 301 11.08 7.41 -25.88
CA THR A 301 9.88 6.58 -25.97
C THR A 301 9.16 6.88 -27.28
N TRP A 302 8.49 5.87 -27.84
CA TRP A 302 7.63 6.03 -29.02
C TRP A 302 6.29 6.70 -28.68
N LEU A 303 5.95 6.82 -27.39
CA LEU A 303 4.69 7.41 -26.95
C LEU A 303 4.64 8.91 -27.30
N THR A 304 3.66 9.27 -28.13
CA THR A 304 3.34 10.65 -28.51
C THR A 304 1.87 10.95 -28.28
N LEU A 305 1.51 12.24 -28.30
CA LEU A 305 0.12 12.68 -28.15
C LEU A 305 -0.81 12.09 -29.23
N GLU A 306 -0.29 11.90 -30.44
CA GLU A 306 -1.00 11.31 -31.59
C GLU A 306 -1.57 9.92 -31.27
N HIS A 307 -0.89 9.13 -30.43
CA HIS A 307 -1.38 7.82 -30.02
C HIS A 307 -2.65 7.92 -29.15
N PHE A 308 -2.75 8.95 -28.31
CA PHE A 308 -3.95 9.19 -27.50
C PHE A 308 -5.07 9.82 -28.32
N GLU A 309 -4.74 10.73 -29.23
CA GLU A 309 -5.70 11.34 -30.17
C GLU A 309 -6.28 10.29 -31.13
N ALA A 310 -5.50 9.32 -31.58
CA ALA A 310 -5.98 8.21 -32.39
C ALA A 310 -7.02 7.34 -31.67
N ILE A 311 -6.85 7.12 -30.35
CA ILE A 311 -7.86 6.41 -29.54
C ILE A 311 -9.14 7.26 -29.43
N ASP A 312 -9.00 8.56 -29.18
CA ASP A 312 -10.16 9.45 -29.08
C ASP A 312 -10.93 9.51 -30.40
N ALA A 313 -10.22 9.50 -31.54
CA ALA A 313 -10.80 9.45 -32.88
C ALA A 313 -11.49 8.10 -33.16
N GLU A 314 -10.86 6.96 -32.80
CA GLU A 314 -11.44 5.61 -32.95
C GLU A 314 -12.77 5.49 -32.18
N LEU A 315 -12.86 6.14 -31.02
CA LEU A 315 -14.01 6.03 -30.12
C LEU A 315 -14.99 7.22 -30.25
N GLY A 316 -14.80 8.08 -31.25
CA GLY A 316 -15.73 9.15 -31.60
C GLY A 316 -15.85 10.28 -30.58
N VAL A 317 -14.81 10.54 -29.78
CA VAL A 317 -14.82 11.64 -28.81
C VAL A 317 -14.35 12.93 -29.47
N THR A 318 -15.30 13.80 -29.82
CA THR A 318 -15.01 15.20 -30.12
C THR A 318 -14.74 15.95 -28.82
N ARG A 319 -13.46 16.25 -28.56
CA ARG A 319 -13.07 17.18 -27.49
C ARG A 319 -13.31 18.61 -27.96
N ASP A 320 -14.19 19.34 -27.30
CA ASP A 320 -14.26 20.80 -27.46
C ASP A 320 -12.89 21.39 -27.07
N ALA A 321 -12.23 22.03 -28.04
CA ALA A 321 -10.89 22.61 -27.90
C ALA A 321 -10.82 23.84 -26.94
N THR A 322 -11.83 24.05 -26.09
CA THR A 322 -11.97 25.25 -25.24
C THR A 322 -11.52 25.05 -23.78
N VAL A 323 -11.11 23.85 -23.36
CA VAL A 323 -10.61 23.63 -21.99
C VAL A 323 -9.10 23.85 -21.90
N ILE A 324 -8.61 25.00 -22.35
CA ILE A 324 -7.28 25.52 -22.00
C ILE A 324 -7.45 26.55 -20.88
N ARG A 325 -7.79 26.08 -19.68
CA ARG A 325 -7.52 26.86 -18.46
C ARG A 325 -7.48 25.92 -17.26
N ALA A 326 -6.30 25.78 -16.66
CA ALA A 326 -6.21 25.29 -15.29
C ALA A 326 -7.17 26.15 -14.44
N PRO A 327 -8.17 25.57 -13.76
CA PRO A 327 -9.10 26.36 -12.97
C PRO A 327 -8.32 27.07 -11.87
N ARG A 328 -8.51 28.38 -11.73
CA ARG A 328 -7.97 29.14 -10.59
C ARG A 328 -8.39 28.43 -9.31
N VAL A 329 -7.40 28.04 -8.52
CA VAL A 329 -7.57 27.29 -7.28
C VAL A 329 -8.11 28.25 -6.23
N ASP A 330 -9.43 28.28 -6.07
CA ASP A 330 -10.08 28.96 -4.96
C ASP A 330 -10.28 27.96 -3.82
N THR A 331 -9.83 28.28 -2.60
CA THR A 331 -9.81 27.37 -1.44
C THR A 331 -11.21 26.83 -1.11
N SER A 332 -12.25 27.64 -1.37
CA SER A 332 -13.66 27.25 -1.22
C SER A 332 -14.09 26.15 -2.22
N SER A 333 -13.56 26.19 -3.45
CA SER A 333 -13.81 25.22 -4.51
C SER A 333 -13.08 23.90 -4.30
N ILE A 334 -11.92 23.93 -3.62
CA ILE A 334 -11.20 22.72 -3.18
C ILE A 334 -12.02 21.99 -2.13
N LEU A 335 -12.52 22.70 -1.12
CA LEU A 335 -13.31 22.13 -0.03
C LEU A 335 -14.64 21.56 -0.53
N ARG A 336 -15.35 22.28 -1.43
CA ARG A 336 -16.59 21.80 -2.05
C ARG A 336 -16.37 20.57 -2.94
N ARG A 337 -15.27 20.53 -3.70
CA ARG A 337 -14.88 19.36 -4.51
C ARG A 337 -14.38 18.18 -3.67
N GLN A 338 -13.79 18.44 -2.50
CA GLN A 338 -13.47 17.41 -1.50
C GLN A 338 -14.74 16.82 -0.87
N LEU A 339 -15.79 17.60 -0.63
CA LEU A 339 -17.09 17.06 -0.21
C LEU A 339 -17.77 16.26 -1.35
N GLU A 340 -17.62 16.66 -2.60
CA GLU A 340 -18.08 15.90 -3.77
C GLU A 340 -17.24 14.63 -4.04
N SER A 341 -16.04 14.50 -3.47
CA SER A 341 -15.24 13.26 -3.55
C SER A 341 -15.66 12.20 -2.55
N PHE A 342 -16.35 12.58 -1.47
CA PHE A 342 -17.10 11.69 -0.58
C PHE A 342 -18.42 11.22 -1.21
N LYS A 343 -18.56 11.24 -2.54
CA LYS A 343 -19.73 10.64 -3.18
C LYS A 343 -19.73 9.13 -2.91
N PRO A 344 -20.76 8.59 -2.25
CA PRO A 344 -20.87 7.16 -1.99
C PRO A 344 -20.89 6.35 -3.29
N GLU A 345 -21.24 6.96 -4.43
CA GLU A 345 -21.21 6.37 -5.77
C GLU A 345 -19.86 5.70 -6.10
N LYS A 346 -18.71 6.32 -5.76
CA LYS A 346 -17.37 5.71 -5.99
C LYS A 346 -17.06 4.52 -5.10
N ILE A 347 -17.67 4.44 -3.92
CA ILE A 347 -17.54 3.28 -3.02
C ILE A 347 -18.53 2.20 -3.46
N LEU A 348 -19.71 2.59 -3.94
CA LEU A 348 -20.72 1.68 -4.48
C LEU A 348 -20.25 0.99 -5.76
N THR A 349 -19.39 1.61 -6.58
CA THR A 349 -18.76 0.92 -7.72
C THR A 349 -17.89 -0.27 -7.29
N LEU A 350 -17.35 -0.27 -6.07
CA LEU A 350 -16.61 -1.42 -5.51
C LEU A 350 -17.48 -2.66 -5.32
N PHE A 351 -18.80 -2.47 -5.26
CA PHE A 351 -19.80 -3.53 -5.09
C PHE A 351 -20.67 -3.73 -6.34
N SER A 352 -20.29 -3.13 -7.48
CA SER A 352 -21.07 -3.16 -8.72
C SER A 352 -21.26 -4.56 -9.32
N THR A 353 -20.26 -5.44 -9.19
CA THR A 353 -20.26 -6.81 -9.74
C THR A 353 -20.06 -7.80 -8.61
N PRO A 354 -20.78 -8.96 -8.57
CA PRO A 354 -20.69 -9.92 -7.46
C PRO A 354 -19.27 -10.44 -7.22
N ARG A 355 -18.46 -10.64 -8.28
CA ARG A 355 -17.05 -11.04 -8.14
C ARG A 355 -16.15 -9.94 -7.55
N PHE A 356 -16.41 -8.68 -7.92
CA PHE A 356 -15.65 -7.54 -7.40
C PHE A 356 -16.04 -7.24 -5.95
N ALA A 357 -17.34 -7.27 -5.65
CA ALA A 357 -17.88 -7.20 -4.30
C ALA A 357 -17.27 -8.27 -3.38
N LEU A 358 -17.26 -9.54 -3.81
CA LEU A 358 -16.64 -10.64 -3.06
C LEU A 358 -15.15 -10.36 -2.78
N SER A 359 -14.42 -9.87 -3.78
CA SER A 359 -12.99 -9.54 -3.63
C SER A 359 -12.76 -8.42 -2.63
N THR A 360 -13.53 -7.35 -2.74
CA THR A 360 -13.49 -6.21 -1.81
C THR A 360 -13.81 -6.67 -0.39
N THR A 361 -14.85 -7.47 -0.19
CA THR A 361 -15.23 -8.01 1.12
C THR A 361 -14.15 -8.92 1.72
N LEU A 362 -13.56 -9.82 0.93
CA LEU A 362 -12.50 -10.70 1.40
C LEU A 362 -11.23 -9.91 1.76
N VAL A 363 -10.86 -8.91 0.96
CA VAL A 363 -9.72 -8.01 1.28
C VAL A 363 -9.99 -7.20 2.54
N LEU A 364 -11.20 -6.66 2.71
CA LEU A 364 -11.60 -5.98 3.95
C LEU A 364 -11.49 -6.92 5.16
N PHE A 365 -11.94 -8.16 5.03
CA PHE A 365 -11.82 -9.15 6.09
C PHE A 365 -10.37 -9.49 6.44
N LEU A 366 -9.50 -9.69 5.43
CA LEU A 366 -8.08 -9.95 5.63
C LEU A 366 -7.41 -8.81 6.40
N TRP A 367 -7.64 -7.58 5.96
CA TRP A 367 -7.11 -6.38 6.59
C TRP A 367 -7.67 -6.14 7.99
N CYS A 368 -8.95 -6.40 8.22
CA CYS A 368 -9.55 -6.31 9.55
C CYS A 368 -8.94 -7.35 10.50
N SER A 369 -8.78 -8.59 10.05
CA SER A 369 -8.23 -9.69 10.85
C SER A 369 -6.77 -9.45 11.22
N ILE A 370 -5.93 -9.09 10.24
CA ILE A 370 -4.51 -8.82 10.44
C ILE A 370 -4.31 -7.49 11.19
N GLY A 371 -5.18 -6.51 10.95
CA GLY A 371 -5.23 -5.24 11.65
C GLY A 371 -5.46 -5.41 13.15
N MET A 372 -6.26 -6.39 13.58
CA MET A 372 -6.40 -6.75 14.99
C MET A 372 -5.25 -7.63 15.48
N ALA A 373 -4.91 -8.69 14.74
CA ALA A 373 -4.01 -9.75 15.21
C ALA A 373 -2.60 -9.22 15.53
N PHE A 374 -2.06 -8.34 14.69
CA PHE A 374 -0.70 -7.84 14.87
C PHE A 374 -0.55 -6.87 16.06
N PRO A 375 -1.37 -5.81 16.21
CA PRO A 375 -1.29 -4.94 17.39
C PRO A 375 -1.63 -5.69 18.67
N LEU A 376 -2.58 -6.63 18.62
CA LEU A 376 -2.93 -7.46 19.78
C LEU A 376 -1.73 -8.30 20.26
N TYR A 377 -0.94 -8.87 19.35
CA TYR A 377 0.31 -9.52 19.74
C TYR A 377 1.31 -8.49 20.31
N ASN A 378 1.62 -7.42 19.57
CA ASN A 378 2.67 -6.47 19.95
C ASN A 378 2.38 -5.70 21.25
N SER A 379 1.12 -5.36 21.55
CA SER A 379 0.73 -4.68 22.78
C SER A 379 0.86 -5.55 24.03
N PHE A 380 0.78 -6.87 23.88
CA PHE A 380 0.83 -7.82 25.00
C PHE A 380 2.20 -8.50 25.15
N ILE A 381 3.12 -8.39 24.18
CA ILE A 381 4.51 -8.90 24.31
C ILE A 381 5.16 -8.42 25.61
N PRO A 382 5.17 -7.13 25.97
CA PRO A 382 5.86 -6.69 27.19
C PRO A 382 5.26 -7.29 28.46
N ILE A 383 3.92 -7.36 28.54
CA ILE A 383 3.19 -7.96 29.67
C ILE A 383 3.51 -9.46 29.78
N PHE A 384 3.50 -10.16 28.66
CA PHE A 384 3.80 -11.59 28.60
C PHE A 384 5.25 -11.89 28.99
N LEU A 385 6.19 -11.08 28.51
CA LEU A 385 7.60 -11.18 28.86
C LEU A 385 7.89 -10.76 30.30
N GLU A 386 7.13 -9.81 30.86
CA GLU A 386 7.22 -9.41 32.27
C GLU A 386 6.70 -10.52 33.19
N ASN A 387 5.53 -11.10 32.89
CA ASN A 387 4.95 -12.21 33.65
C ASN A 387 5.86 -13.46 33.64
N LYS A 388 6.49 -13.77 32.50
CA LYS A 388 7.49 -14.85 32.42
C LYS A 388 8.85 -14.45 33.00
N GLY A 389 9.28 -13.21 32.80
CA GLY A 389 10.58 -12.67 33.24
C GLY A 389 10.68 -12.46 34.75
N ALA A 390 9.58 -12.16 35.42
CA ALA A 390 9.48 -12.10 36.89
C ALA A 390 9.84 -13.45 37.55
N SER A 391 9.67 -14.57 36.83
CA SER A 391 10.06 -15.91 37.29
C SER A 391 11.52 -16.31 36.98
N GLN A 392 12.27 -15.53 36.19
CA GLN A 392 13.62 -15.87 35.73
C GLN A 392 14.69 -14.79 35.98
N GLY A 393 14.41 -13.79 36.83
CA GLY A 393 15.35 -12.72 37.14
C GLY A 393 15.40 -11.65 36.04
N GLY A 394 15.23 -10.39 36.44
CA GLY A 394 14.90 -9.27 35.56
C GLY A 394 15.66 -9.19 34.24
N SER A 395 14.93 -9.19 33.13
CA SER A 395 15.48 -8.90 31.81
C SER A 395 16.01 -7.47 31.78
N SER A 396 17.34 -7.31 31.72
CA SER A 396 17.98 -6.00 31.53
C SER A 396 17.41 -5.28 30.30
N LEU A 397 17.19 -3.96 30.38
CA LEU A 397 16.74 -3.10 29.29
C LEU A 397 17.53 -3.35 27.99
N SER A 398 18.84 -3.58 28.12
CA SER A 398 19.76 -3.93 27.03
C SER A 398 19.35 -5.21 26.28
N THR A 399 18.87 -6.23 26.99
CA THR A 399 18.41 -7.49 26.39
C THR A 399 17.12 -7.30 25.58
N THR A 400 16.21 -6.46 26.05
CA THR A 400 14.96 -6.15 25.35
C THR A 400 15.23 -5.44 24.01
N TYR A 401 16.04 -4.38 24.02
CA TYR A 401 16.41 -3.65 22.79
C TYR A 401 17.23 -4.51 21.81
N ARG A 402 18.17 -5.33 22.33
CA ARG A 402 18.89 -6.31 21.52
C ARG A 402 17.93 -7.26 20.80
N ASN A 403 16.98 -7.85 21.53
CA ASN A 403 16.03 -8.80 20.96
C ASN A 403 15.11 -8.14 19.93
N TYR A 404 14.70 -6.88 20.15
CA TYR A 404 13.95 -6.10 19.16
C TYR A 404 14.74 -5.85 17.87
N ALA A 405 16.03 -5.51 17.98
CA ALA A 405 16.89 -5.31 16.82
C ALA A 405 17.08 -6.61 16.02
N ILE A 406 17.31 -7.74 16.70
CA ILE A 406 17.44 -9.06 16.05
C ILE A 406 16.14 -9.42 15.31
N GLN A 407 14.99 -9.25 15.97
CA GLN A 407 13.69 -9.53 15.37
C GLN A 407 13.45 -8.71 14.10
N ALA A 408 13.84 -7.43 14.11
CA ALA A 408 13.70 -6.55 12.95
C ALA A 408 14.58 -6.99 11.77
N VAL A 409 15.82 -7.41 12.03
CA VAL A 409 16.73 -7.90 10.99
C VAL A 409 16.19 -9.16 10.31
N CYS A 410 15.52 -10.04 11.06
CA CYS A 410 14.88 -11.25 10.51
C CYS A 410 13.71 -10.95 9.56
N GLY A 411 13.09 -9.77 9.61
CA GLY A 411 12.01 -9.37 8.70
C GLY A 411 12.50 -8.93 7.30
N ILE A 412 13.75 -8.50 7.18
CA ILE A 412 14.36 -8.06 5.92
C ILE A 412 14.40 -9.19 4.88
N PRO A 413 14.99 -10.37 5.15
CA PRO A 413 15.04 -11.46 4.17
C PRO A 413 13.64 -11.95 3.79
N ALA A 414 12.66 -11.89 4.69
CA ALA A 414 11.28 -12.27 4.41
C ALA A 414 10.67 -11.43 3.28
N SER A 415 10.91 -10.13 3.31
CA SER A 415 10.38 -9.19 2.31
C SER A 415 11.00 -9.40 0.93
N ILE A 416 12.31 -9.70 0.89
CA ILE A 416 13.04 -10.02 -0.34
C ILE A 416 12.53 -11.34 -0.93
N LEU A 417 12.44 -12.38 -0.10
CA LEU A 417 11.89 -13.67 -0.51
C LEU A 417 10.44 -13.54 -0.99
N GLY A 418 9.63 -12.71 -0.34
CA GLY A 418 8.27 -12.40 -0.74
C GLY A 418 8.18 -11.86 -2.16
N GLY A 419 9.03 -10.90 -2.51
CA GLY A 419 9.11 -10.39 -3.88
C GLY A 419 9.38 -11.47 -4.93
N PHE A 420 10.24 -12.45 -4.61
CA PHE A 420 10.51 -13.56 -5.52
C PHE A 420 9.37 -14.59 -5.55
N THR A 421 8.77 -14.93 -4.41
CA THR A 421 7.73 -15.97 -4.34
C THR A 421 6.42 -15.53 -4.98
N VAL A 422 6.09 -14.23 -4.96
CA VAL A 422 4.86 -13.72 -5.60
C VAL A 422 4.87 -13.88 -7.12
N ASP A 423 6.05 -13.85 -7.75
CA ASP A 423 6.21 -14.01 -9.19
C ASP A 423 6.44 -15.46 -9.64
N MET A 424 6.63 -16.40 -8.70
CA MET A 424 6.76 -17.82 -9.02
C MET A 424 5.49 -18.42 -9.61
N ARG A 425 5.66 -19.29 -10.62
CA ARG A 425 4.54 -19.85 -11.41
C ARG A 425 3.57 -20.75 -10.65
N ARG A 426 4.05 -21.41 -9.60
CA ARG A 426 3.26 -22.42 -8.85
C ARG A 426 2.63 -21.89 -7.57
N ILE A 427 3.14 -20.79 -7.01
CA ILE A 427 2.72 -20.27 -5.71
C ILE A 427 1.84 -19.02 -5.88
N GLY A 428 2.29 -18.08 -6.72
CA GLY A 428 1.60 -16.80 -6.93
C GLY A 428 1.45 -15.96 -5.66
N ARG A 429 0.57 -14.96 -5.71
CA ARG A 429 0.28 -14.09 -4.56
C ARG A 429 -0.54 -14.85 -3.51
N LYS A 430 -1.56 -15.60 -3.91
CA LYS A 430 -2.45 -16.33 -2.98
C LYS A 430 -1.74 -17.41 -2.16
N GLY A 431 -0.89 -18.21 -2.80
CA GLY A 431 -0.16 -19.28 -2.13
C GLY A 431 0.86 -18.73 -1.13
N THR A 432 1.56 -17.65 -1.50
CA THR A 432 2.51 -16.96 -0.62
C THR A 432 1.79 -16.41 0.62
N GLY A 433 0.63 -15.78 0.44
CA GLY A 433 -0.17 -15.21 1.54
C GLY A 433 -0.71 -16.27 2.49
N THR A 434 -1.20 -17.37 1.94
CA THR A 434 -1.69 -18.52 2.72
C THR A 434 -0.58 -19.09 3.60
N PHE A 435 0.59 -19.37 3.00
CA PHE A 435 1.76 -19.89 3.71
C PHE A 435 2.23 -18.93 4.81
N ALA A 436 2.30 -17.64 4.51
CA ALA A 436 2.76 -16.63 5.45
C ALA A 436 1.80 -16.44 6.64
N CYS A 437 0.49 -16.40 6.39
CA CYS A 437 -0.52 -16.26 7.42
C CYS A 437 -0.60 -17.49 8.34
N ILE A 438 -0.66 -18.69 7.76
CA ILE A 438 -0.69 -19.94 8.55
C ILE A 438 0.61 -20.10 9.33
N GLY A 439 1.76 -19.84 8.71
CA GLY A 439 3.07 -19.85 9.37
C GLY A 439 3.09 -18.91 10.58
N THR A 440 2.64 -17.66 10.41
CA THR A 440 2.53 -16.70 11.52
C THR A 440 1.68 -17.25 12.67
N GLY A 441 0.49 -17.78 12.37
CA GLY A 441 -0.41 -18.32 13.39
C GLY A 441 0.17 -19.52 14.13
N VAL A 442 0.80 -20.46 13.42
CA VAL A 442 1.45 -21.63 14.03
C VAL A 442 2.59 -21.20 14.96
N PHE A 443 3.45 -20.28 14.52
CA PHE A 443 4.56 -19.81 15.37
C PHE A 443 4.08 -18.97 16.56
N LEU A 444 2.95 -18.26 16.46
CA LEU A 444 2.31 -17.61 17.61
C LEU A 444 1.82 -18.63 18.64
N PHE A 445 1.24 -19.76 18.22
CA PHE A 445 0.88 -20.83 19.16
C PHE A 445 2.13 -21.45 19.80
N LEU A 446 3.17 -21.74 19.02
CA LEU A 446 4.43 -22.28 19.55
C LEU A 446 5.13 -21.32 20.52
N PHE A 447 5.06 -20.02 20.27
CA PHE A 447 5.60 -18.99 21.15
C PHE A 447 5.03 -19.06 22.57
N THR A 448 3.74 -19.39 22.73
CA THR A 448 3.14 -19.54 24.07
C THR A 448 3.80 -20.65 24.90
N ARG A 449 4.29 -21.70 24.23
CA ARG A 449 4.98 -22.85 24.85
C ARG A 449 6.45 -22.58 25.15
N ALA A 450 7.02 -21.46 24.68
CA ALA A 450 8.42 -21.15 24.89
C ALA A 450 8.70 -20.77 26.36
N THR A 451 9.61 -21.50 27.00
CA THR A 451 10.04 -21.27 28.40
C THR A 451 11.48 -20.80 28.52
N THR A 452 12.30 -21.01 27.48
CA THR A 452 13.71 -20.60 27.45
C THR A 452 13.89 -19.24 26.75
N PRO A 453 14.82 -18.37 27.21
CA PRO A 453 15.08 -17.08 26.56
C PRO A 453 15.45 -17.23 25.07
N ALA A 454 16.27 -18.23 24.73
CA ALA A 454 16.63 -18.53 23.35
C ALA A 454 15.42 -18.99 22.51
N GLY A 455 14.53 -19.80 23.09
CA GLY A 455 13.30 -20.23 22.43
C GLY A 455 12.35 -19.06 22.15
N VAL A 456 12.18 -18.16 23.13
CA VAL A 456 11.39 -16.92 22.97
C VAL A 456 11.94 -16.09 21.81
N THR A 457 13.23 -15.80 21.79
CA THR A 457 13.85 -15.03 20.68
C THR A 457 13.74 -15.75 19.34
N GLY A 458 13.93 -17.08 19.29
CA GLY A 458 13.80 -17.86 18.06
C GLY A 458 12.39 -17.79 17.47
N PHE A 459 11.37 -17.97 18.30
CA PHE A 459 9.98 -17.88 17.84
C PHE A 459 9.58 -16.45 17.47
N THR A 460 10.01 -15.41 18.19
CA THR A 460 9.70 -14.03 17.79
C THR A 460 10.35 -13.65 16.47
N CYS A 461 11.55 -14.17 16.17
CA CYS A 461 12.19 -13.99 14.87
C CYS A 461 11.42 -14.69 13.75
N ALA A 462 10.96 -15.93 13.97
CA ALA A 462 10.12 -16.65 13.02
C ALA A 462 8.80 -15.91 12.77
N ILE A 463 8.12 -15.45 13.83
CA ILE A 463 6.90 -14.65 13.73
C ILE A 463 7.15 -13.38 12.91
N ALA A 464 8.24 -12.65 13.18
CA ALA A 464 8.58 -11.43 12.44
C ALA A 464 8.85 -11.69 10.96
N PHE A 465 9.52 -12.81 10.63
CA PHE A 465 9.74 -13.23 9.26
C PHE A 465 8.40 -13.43 8.54
N PHE A 466 7.51 -14.27 9.06
CA PHE A 466 6.23 -14.56 8.41
C PHE A 466 5.29 -13.35 8.38
N GLN A 467 5.26 -12.53 9.43
CA GLN A 467 4.45 -11.32 9.47
C GLN A 467 4.86 -10.30 8.42
N ASN A 468 6.17 -10.07 8.25
CA ASN A 468 6.66 -9.16 7.21
C ASN A 468 6.23 -9.62 5.81
N LEU A 469 6.27 -10.94 5.57
CA LEU A 469 5.81 -11.53 4.32
C LEU A 469 4.30 -11.31 4.08
N VAL A 470 3.47 -11.49 5.11
CA VAL A 470 2.02 -11.20 5.05
C VAL A 470 1.76 -9.74 4.68
N TYR A 471 2.41 -8.82 5.37
CA TYR A 471 2.21 -7.38 5.14
C TYR A 471 2.68 -6.94 3.77
N GLY A 472 3.90 -7.32 3.37
CA GLY A 472 4.43 -6.98 2.05
C GLY A 472 3.51 -7.43 0.93
N LEU A 473 2.93 -8.63 1.05
CA LEU A 473 1.98 -9.16 0.08
C LEU A 473 0.65 -8.41 0.06
N LEU A 474 0.02 -8.17 1.21
CA LEU A 474 -1.29 -7.52 1.23
C LEU A 474 -1.22 -6.10 0.72
N TYR A 475 -0.17 -5.37 1.11
CA TYR A 475 0.04 -4.00 0.68
C TYR A 475 0.41 -3.90 -0.80
N SER A 476 0.96 -4.95 -1.41
CA SER A 476 1.12 -4.99 -2.87
C SER A 476 -0.14 -5.42 -3.60
N TYR A 477 -0.84 -6.43 -3.09
CA TYR A 477 -2.05 -6.98 -3.71
C TYR A 477 -3.22 -6.00 -3.72
N THR A 478 -3.41 -5.21 -2.65
CA THR A 478 -4.53 -4.26 -2.52
C THR A 478 -4.55 -3.21 -3.64
N PRO A 479 -3.47 -2.43 -3.89
CA PRO A 479 -3.45 -1.45 -4.98
C PRO A 479 -3.41 -2.08 -6.38
N GLU A 480 -2.92 -3.32 -6.52
CA GLU A 480 -2.99 -4.09 -7.78
C GLU A 480 -4.41 -4.54 -8.12
N LEU A 481 -5.25 -4.82 -7.11
CA LEU A 481 -6.64 -5.24 -7.30
C LEU A 481 -7.52 -4.09 -7.79
N PHE A 482 -7.28 -2.87 -7.30
CA PHE A 482 -8.14 -1.72 -7.57
C PHE A 482 -7.63 -0.83 -8.72
N PRO A 483 -8.50 -0.43 -9.67
CA PRO A 483 -8.14 0.44 -10.80
C PRO A 483 -7.76 1.85 -10.35
N ALA A 484 -6.85 2.53 -11.05
CA ALA A 484 -6.34 3.84 -10.65
C ALA A 484 -7.42 4.89 -10.27
N PRO A 485 -8.57 5.02 -10.98
CA PRO A 485 -9.56 6.06 -10.66
C PRO A 485 -10.31 5.86 -9.33
N VAL A 486 -10.40 4.62 -8.83
CA VAL A 486 -11.08 4.26 -7.56
C VAL A 486 -10.11 3.71 -6.52
N ARG A 487 -8.83 3.52 -6.87
CA ARG A 487 -7.79 2.95 -6.02
C ARG A 487 -7.63 3.70 -4.72
N GLY A 488 -7.60 5.04 -4.74
CA GLY A 488 -7.46 5.84 -3.52
C GLY A 488 -8.62 5.62 -2.55
N SER A 489 -9.86 5.65 -3.05
CA SER A 489 -11.06 5.39 -2.24
C SER A 489 -11.10 3.96 -1.68
N ALA A 490 -10.76 2.95 -2.49
CA ALA A 490 -10.74 1.56 -2.06
C ALA A 490 -9.64 1.30 -1.01
N ASN A 491 -8.43 1.80 -1.25
CA ASN A 491 -7.33 1.70 -0.29
C ASN A 491 -7.65 2.44 1.00
N GLY A 492 -8.30 3.61 0.92
CA GLY A 492 -8.74 4.36 2.09
C GLY A 492 -9.78 3.61 2.93
N LEU A 493 -10.77 2.97 2.27
CA LEU A 493 -11.77 2.14 2.95
C LEU A 493 -11.13 0.93 3.63
N VAL A 494 -10.26 0.22 2.90
CA VAL A 494 -9.54 -0.94 3.44
C VAL A 494 -8.66 -0.57 4.62
N ALA A 495 -7.94 0.55 4.51
CA ALA A 495 -7.08 1.03 5.57
C ALA A 495 -7.88 1.51 6.79
N LEU A 496 -9.05 2.13 6.60
CA LEU A 496 -9.96 2.50 7.69
C LEU A 496 -10.30 1.28 8.56
N PHE A 497 -10.78 0.18 7.95
CA PHE A 497 -11.10 -1.05 8.68
C PHE A 497 -9.88 -1.67 9.35
N ASN A 498 -8.73 -1.71 8.67
CA ASN A 498 -7.47 -2.18 9.25
C ASN A 498 -7.08 -1.40 10.51
N ARG A 499 -7.08 -0.06 10.44
CA ARG A 499 -6.64 0.81 11.54
C ARG A 499 -7.67 0.88 12.66
N MET A 500 -8.98 0.82 12.37
CA MET A 500 -10.03 0.71 13.39
C MET A 500 -9.93 -0.60 14.16
N SER A 501 -9.73 -1.71 13.46
CA SER A 501 -9.53 -3.02 14.08
C SER A 501 -8.28 -3.04 14.96
N GLY A 502 -7.18 -2.45 14.48
CA GLY A 502 -5.95 -2.32 15.27
C GLY A 502 -6.05 -1.37 16.46
N LEU A 503 -6.92 -0.35 16.40
CA LEU A 503 -7.21 0.54 17.53
C LEU A 503 -7.90 -0.21 18.69
N MET A 504 -8.62 -1.30 18.42
CA MET A 504 -9.28 -2.07 19.47
C MET A 504 -8.29 -2.80 20.36
N ALA A 505 -7.14 -3.24 19.83
CA ALA A 505 -6.13 -3.97 20.60
C ALA A 505 -5.58 -3.18 21.82
N PRO A 506 -5.09 -1.94 21.70
CA PRO A 506 -4.62 -1.17 22.86
C PRO A 506 -5.77 -0.77 23.80
N ILE A 507 -7.01 -0.64 23.30
CA ILE A 507 -8.19 -0.40 24.15
C ILE A 507 -8.44 -1.65 25.00
N ILE A 508 -8.48 -2.83 24.40
CA ILE A 508 -8.60 -4.10 25.12
C ILE A 508 -7.47 -4.24 26.14
N ALA A 509 -6.22 -3.96 25.76
CA ALA A 509 -5.08 -3.97 26.69
C ALA A 509 -5.22 -2.97 27.86
N ALA A 510 -5.84 -1.80 27.63
CA ALA A 510 -6.00 -0.78 28.66
C ALA A 510 -7.06 -1.11 29.71
N TYR A 511 -8.04 -1.95 29.37
CA TYR A 511 -9.19 -2.26 30.22
C TYR A 511 -9.23 -3.71 30.70
N VAL A 512 -8.63 -4.63 29.93
CA VAL A 512 -8.61 -6.05 30.26
C VAL A 512 -7.19 -6.40 30.71
N GLY A 513 -6.99 -6.39 32.03
CA GLY A 513 -5.77 -6.91 32.66
C GLY A 513 -5.78 -8.44 32.60
N ILE A 514 -5.34 -9.00 31.48
CA ILE A 514 -5.35 -10.45 31.28
C ILE A 514 -3.97 -11.00 31.62
N ASP A 515 -3.86 -11.72 32.74
CA ASP A 515 -2.69 -12.52 33.13
C ASP A 515 -2.57 -13.85 32.34
N THR A 516 -3.25 -13.96 31.19
CA THR A 516 -3.41 -15.20 30.43
C THR A 516 -2.92 -15.08 28.99
N ASP A 517 -2.60 -16.21 28.39
CA ASP A 517 -2.13 -16.33 27.00
C ASP A 517 -3.22 -16.06 25.95
N LEU A 518 -4.46 -15.78 26.38
CA LEU A 518 -5.63 -15.63 25.52
C LEU A 518 -5.46 -14.62 24.38
N PRO A 519 -4.88 -13.42 24.57
CA PRO A 519 -4.68 -12.46 23.47
C PRO A 519 -3.78 -13.01 22.36
N VAL A 520 -2.77 -13.81 22.71
CA VAL A 520 -1.85 -14.44 21.76
C VAL A 520 -2.57 -15.53 20.97
N TRP A 521 -3.43 -16.32 21.62
CA TRP A 521 -4.24 -17.35 20.95
C TRP A 521 -5.27 -16.74 19.98
N ILE A 522 -5.92 -15.64 20.37
CA ILE A 522 -6.84 -14.91 19.49
C ILE A 522 -6.09 -14.38 18.26
N SER A 523 -4.91 -13.77 18.48
CA SER A 523 -4.06 -13.31 17.38
C SER A 523 -3.67 -14.47 16.43
N ALA A 524 -3.24 -15.60 16.98
CA ALA A 524 -2.88 -16.78 16.21
C ALA A 524 -4.05 -17.32 15.37
N ALA A 525 -5.23 -17.43 15.97
CA ALA A 525 -6.44 -17.89 15.28
C ALA A 525 -6.84 -16.94 14.13
N LEU A 526 -6.78 -15.63 14.34
CA LEU A 526 -7.05 -14.64 13.30
C LEU A 526 -6.09 -14.75 12.12
N PHE A 527 -4.80 -14.98 12.36
CA PHE A 527 -3.82 -15.21 11.29
C PHE A 527 -4.10 -16.51 10.52
N VAL A 528 -4.42 -17.61 11.20
CA VAL A 528 -4.78 -18.87 10.54
C VAL A 528 -6.03 -18.71 9.68
N MET A 529 -7.08 -18.06 10.21
CA MET A 529 -8.29 -17.77 9.44
C MET A 529 -8.01 -16.89 8.22
N ALA A 530 -7.18 -15.86 8.36
CA ALA A 530 -6.76 -15.03 7.24
C ALA A 530 -6.03 -15.86 6.16
N GLY A 531 -5.23 -16.85 6.57
CA GLY A 531 -4.58 -17.79 5.64
C GLY A 531 -5.57 -18.57 4.79
N PHE A 532 -6.65 -19.09 5.37
CA PHE A 532 -7.69 -19.77 4.59
C PHE A 532 -8.46 -18.82 3.67
N VAL A 533 -8.71 -17.58 4.11
CA VAL A 533 -9.38 -16.57 3.29
C VAL A 533 -8.56 -16.18 2.05
N PHE A 534 -7.22 -16.21 2.13
CA PHE A 534 -6.36 -15.99 0.96
C PHE A 534 -6.61 -17.00 -0.18
N LEU A 535 -6.96 -18.25 0.15
CA LEU A 535 -7.29 -19.27 -0.86
C LEU A 535 -8.62 -18.98 -1.56
N LEU A 536 -9.54 -18.27 -0.90
CA LEU A 536 -10.86 -17.93 -1.41
C LEU A 536 -10.87 -16.68 -2.30
N LEU A 537 -9.76 -15.93 -2.37
CA LEU A 537 -9.68 -14.75 -3.23
C LEU A 537 -9.92 -15.17 -4.69
N PRO A 538 -10.82 -14.50 -5.43
CA PRO A 538 -11.14 -14.91 -6.80
C PRO A 538 -10.07 -14.44 -7.80
N TYR A 539 -9.48 -13.25 -7.61
CA TYR A 539 -8.49 -12.69 -8.53
C TYR A 539 -7.04 -13.05 -8.17
N GLU A 540 -6.26 -13.45 -9.17
CA GLU A 540 -4.80 -13.50 -9.09
C GLU A 540 -4.25 -12.32 -9.89
N THR A 541 -3.47 -11.44 -9.24
CA THR A 541 -2.94 -10.20 -9.88
C THR A 541 -1.67 -10.46 -10.68
N ARG A 542 -1.12 -11.68 -10.61
CA ARG A 542 0.11 -12.05 -11.31
C ARG A 542 0.01 -11.90 -12.82
N GLY A 543 1.02 -11.23 -13.40
CA GLY A 543 1.17 -11.07 -14.85
C GLY A 543 0.22 -10.04 -15.47
N ARG A 544 -0.42 -9.20 -14.65
CA ARG A 544 -1.28 -8.10 -15.10
C ARG A 544 -0.67 -6.77 -14.74
N ALA A 545 -0.69 -5.82 -15.67
CA ALA A 545 -0.28 -4.46 -15.37
C ALA A 545 -1.30 -3.82 -14.41
N ALA A 546 -0.82 -3.05 -13.42
CA ALA A 546 -1.71 -2.21 -12.64
C ALA A 546 -2.40 -1.18 -13.55
N ALA A 547 -3.73 -1.11 -13.50
CA ALA A 547 -4.50 -0.09 -14.22
C ALA A 547 -4.38 1.31 -13.61
#